data_AF-A0A9P0HN37-F1
#
_entry.id   AF-A0A9P0HN37-F1
#
_cell.length_a   1.000
_cell.length_b   1.000
_cell.length_c   1.000
_cell.angle_alpha   90.00
_cell.angle_beta   90.00
_cell.angle_gamma   90.00
#
_symmetry.space_group_name_H-M   'P 1'
#
loop_
_entity.id
_entity.type
_entity.pdbx_description
1 polymer ?
#
loop_
_entity_poly.entity_id
_entity_poly.type
_entity_poly.pdbx_seq_one_letter_code
_entity_poly.pdbx_strand_id
1 'polypeptide(L)'
;MGLMYPNSSRTPYNKKYTKSCTTKETLSREGMAFEKQLQFVSDAVMALAVALQDMHRDLCPGAKGLCETMTPTKGSELLKYLRAVSFEGKVPVVIN
;
A
#
# COMPACT_ATOMS: atom_id res chain seq x y z
N MET A 1 -18.12 -0.86 -18.20
CA MET A 1 -18.24 -0.38 -19.59
C MET A 1 -17.14 0.65 -19.79
N GLY A 2 -16.10 0.35 -20.58
CA GLY A 2 -14.89 1.20 -20.66
C GLY A 2 -15.03 2.34 -21.67
N LEU A 3 -14.30 3.42 -21.43
CA LEU A 3 -14.23 4.61 -22.27
C LEU A 3 -12.81 4.76 -22.84
N MET A 4 -12.69 5.46 -23.95
CA MET A 4 -11.43 5.79 -24.60
C MET A 4 -10.87 7.08 -24.02
N TYR A 5 -9.60 7.07 -23.61
CA TYR A 5 -8.94 8.28 -23.14
C TYR A 5 -8.74 9.26 -24.33
N PRO A 6 -9.01 10.57 -24.16
CA PRO A 6 -8.84 11.56 -25.22
C PRO A 6 -7.41 11.54 -25.78
N ASN A 7 -7.28 11.61 -27.10
CA ASN A 7 -5.99 11.58 -27.82
C ASN A 7 -5.14 10.31 -27.60
N SER A 8 -5.71 9.22 -27.06
CA SER A 8 -4.99 7.94 -26.96
C SER A 8 -4.86 7.24 -28.31
N SER A 9 -3.72 6.59 -28.53
CA SER A 9 -3.49 5.77 -29.72
C SER A 9 -4.40 4.53 -29.72
N ARG A 10 -4.85 4.13 -30.91
CA ARG A 10 -5.65 2.91 -31.07
C ARG A 10 -4.73 1.69 -31.01
N THR A 11 -4.97 0.81 -30.05
CA THR A 11 -4.22 -0.44 -29.83
C THR A 11 -5.16 -1.64 -29.98
N PRO A 12 -4.66 -2.86 -30.21
CA PRO A 12 -5.47 -4.08 -30.19
C PRO A 12 -6.33 -4.25 -28.93
N TYR A 13 -5.90 -3.68 -27.78
CA TYR A 13 -6.54 -3.83 -26.48
C TYR A 13 -7.69 -2.83 -26.22
N ASN A 14 -7.73 -1.70 -26.94
CA ASN A 14 -8.74 -0.64 -26.74
C ASN A 14 -9.74 -0.50 -27.90
N LYS A 15 -9.67 -1.35 -28.93
CA LYS A 15 -10.54 -1.29 -30.12
C LYS A 15 -12.04 -1.28 -29.81
N LYS A 16 -12.45 -1.87 -28.68
CA LYS A 16 -13.85 -1.99 -28.23
C LYS A 16 -14.40 -0.72 -27.58
N TYR A 17 -13.55 0.25 -27.24
CA TYR A 17 -13.95 1.50 -26.60
C TYR A 17 -14.08 2.60 -27.65
N THR A 18 -15.31 2.96 -27.99
CA THR A 18 -15.62 3.96 -29.05
C THR A 18 -16.06 5.31 -28.49
N LYS A 19 -16.47 5.35 -27.22
CA LYS A 19 -16.89 6.57 -26.53
C LYS A 19 -15.70 7.18 -25.81
N SER A 20 -15.43 8.46 -26.05
CA SER A 20 -14.39 9.21 -25.35
C SER A 20 -14.80 9.54 -23.92
N CYS A 21 -13.82 9.63 -23.01
CA CYS A 21 -14.06 10.22 -21.69
C CYS A 21 -14.44 11.69 -21.82
N THR A 22 -15.37 12.13 -20.98
CA THR A 22 -15.92 13.50 -20.90
C THR A 22 -15.24 14.36 -19.85
N THR A 23 -14.30 13.79 -19.09
CA THR A 23 -13.63 14.34 -17.90
C THR A 23 -14.53 14.60 -16.70
N LYS A 24 -15.81 14.22 -16.79
CA LYS A 24 -16.79 14.28 -15.70
C LYS A 24 -17.04 12.93 -15.06
N GLU A 25 -16.38 11.89 -15.55
CA GLU A 25 -16.48 10.55 -14.98
C GLU A 25 -15.94 10.54 -13.56
N THR A 26 -16.74 10.02 -12.63
CA THR A 26 -16.33 9.79 -11.25
C THR A 26 -16.46 8.31 -10.92
N LEU A 27 -15.67 7.88 -9.95
CA LEU A 27 -15.75 6.55 -9.38
C LEU A 27 -16.84 6.56 -8.30
N SER A 28 -17.96 5.87 -8.53
CA SER A 28 -19.00 5.68 -7.52
C SER A 28 -18.83 4.37 -6.76
N ARG A 29 -19.39 4.29 -5.54
CA ARG A 29 -19.36 3.07 -4.73
C ARG A 29 -20.09 1.92 -5.40
N GLU A 30 -21.19 2.21 -6.09
CA GLU A 30 -22.03 1.21 -6.75
C GLU A 30 -21.42 0.76 -8.10
N GLY A 31 -20.65 1.63 -8.75
CA GLY A 31 -19.98 1.37 -10.03
C GLY A 31 -18.58 0.76 -9.91
N MET A 32 -18.07 0.62 -8.68
CA MET A 32 -16.73 0.10 -8.40
C MET A 32 -16.82 -1.26 -7.69
N ALA A 33 -16.30 -2.29 -8.34
CA ALA A 33 -15.96 -3.53 -7.67
C ALA A 33 -14.59 -3.36 -7.01
N PHE A 34 -14.55 -3.13 -5.71
CA PHE A 34 -13.29 -3.16 -4.97
C PHE A 34 -12.73 -4.59 -4.98
N GLU A 35 -11.45 -4.71 -5.31
CA GLU A 35 -10.74 -5.97 -5.15
C GLU A 35 -10.64 -6.29 -3.66
N LYS A 36 -11.13 -7.47 -3.27
CA LYS A 36 -11.23 -7.87 -1.85
C LYS A 36 -9.86 -7.99 -1.19
N GLN A 37 -8.81 -8.13 -2.00
CA GLN A 37 -7.44 -8.30 -1.54
C GLN A 37 -6.71 -6.98 -1.23
N LEU A 38 -7.27 -5.82 -1.61
CA LEU A 38 -6.63 -4.52 -1.34
C LEU A 38 -6.40 -4.26 0.15
N GLN A 39 -7.25 -4.84 1.02
CA GLN A 39 -7.08 -4.73 2.46
C GLN A 39 -5.79 -5.41 2.95
N PHE A 40 -5.41 -6.56 2.38
CA PHE A 40 -4.14 -7.23 2.72
C PHE A 40 -2.92 -6.39 2.35
N VAL A 41 -3.00 -5.66 1.23
CA VAL A 41 -1.92 -4.76 0.81
C VAL A 41 -1.78 -3.62 1.83
N SER A 42 -2.89 -3.02 2.24
CA SER A 42 -2.90 -1.98 3.27
C SER A 42 -2.35 -2.49 4.60
N ASP A 43 -2.80 -3.65 5.05
CA ASP A 43 -2.40 -4.20 6.35
C ASP A 43 -0.92 -4.65 6.32
N ALA A 44 -0.40 -5.14 5.20
CA ALA A 44 1.02 -5.47 5.06
C ALA A 44 1.93 -4.23 5.14
N VAL A 45 1.54 -3.12 4.51
CA VAL A 45 2.27 -1.85 4.61
C VAL A 45 2.21 -1.30 6.03
N MET A 46 1.05 -1.42 6.69
CA MET A 46 0.89 -1.01 8.09
C MET A 46 1.78 -1.85 9.02
N ALA A 47 1.88 -3.16 8.79
CA ALA A 47 2.75 -4.02 9.58
C ALA A 47 4.22 -3.58 9.51
N LEU A 48 4.70 -3.22 8.31
CA LEU A 48 6.05 -2.69 8.13
C LEU A 48 6.23 -1.34 8.86
N ALA A 49 5.23 -0.46 8.81
CA ALA A 49 5.29 0.83 9.49
C ALA A 49 5.38 0.67 11.02
N VAL A 50 4.56 -0.22 11.60
CA VAL A 50 4.60 -0.53 13.05
C VAL A 50 5.95 -1.13 13.43
N ALA A 51 6.47 -2.10 12.66
CA ALA A 51 7.77 -2.70 12.93
C ALA A 51 8.91 -1.66 12.93
N LEU A 52 8.92 -0.74 11.96
CA LEU A 52 9.90 0.33 11.89
C LEU A 52 9.75 1.34 13.04
N GLN A 53 8.52 1.62 13.47
CA GLN A 53 8.25 2.49 14.60
C GLN A 53 8.76 1.89 15.92
N ASP A 54 8.49 0.61 16.16
CA ASP A 54 8.99 -0.09 17.35
C ASP A 54 10.53 -0.19 17.34
N MET A 55 11.10 -0.53 16.18
CA MET A 55 12.56 -0.54 16.00
C MET A 55 13.18 0.83 16.26
N HIS A 56 12.54 1.91 15.81
CA HIS A 56 13.00 3.28 16.04
C HIS A 56 12.92 3.68 17.51
N ARG A 57 11.81 3.35 18.18
CA ARG A 57 11.64 3.62 19.62
C ARG A 57 12.76 2.98 20.45
N ASP A 58 13.15 1.76 20.09
CA ASP A 58 14.12 0.99 20.85
C ASP A 58 15.58 1.37 20.51
N LEU A 59 15.88 1.64 19.23
CA LEU A 59 17.25 1.90 18.77
C LEU A 59 17.64 3.38 18.71
N CYS A 60 16.67 4.28 18.63
CA CYS A 60 16.88 5.71 18.45
C CYS A 60 16.10 6.56 19.49
N PRO A 61 16.25 6.31 20.81
CA PRO A 61 15.49 7.01 21.84
C PRO A 61 15.73 8.53 21.80
N GLY A 62 14.65 9.30 21.69
CA GLY A 62 14.71 10.78 21.67
C GLY A 62 15.18 11.40 20.36
N ALA A 63 15.56 10.61 19.36
CA ALA A 63 15.96 11.12 18.05
C ALA A 63 14.75 11.49 17.20
N LYS A 64 14.84 12.61 16.47
CA LYS A 64 13.91 12.93 15.37
C LYS A 64 14.49 12.34 14.09
N GLY A 65 13.78 11.41 13.47
CA GLY A 65 14.27 10.69 12.27
C GLY A 65 15.23 9.55 12.62
N LEU A 66 15.85 8.96 11.59
CA LEU A 66 16.75 7.81 11.76
C LEU A 66 18.05 8.21 12.46
N CYS A 67 18.51 7.38 13.40
CA CYS A 67 19.84 7.46 13.98
C CYS A 67 20.84 6.56 13.25
N GLU A 68 22.13 6.66 13.59
CA GLU A 68 23.20 5.87 13.00
C GLU A 68 22.97 4.35 13.15
N THR A 69 22.38 3.92 14.27
CA THR A 69 22.05 2.50 14.53
C THR A 69 21.04 1.92 13.55
N MET A 70 20.20 2.77 12.94
CA MET A 70 19.21 2.39 11.92
C MET A 70 19.65 2.73 10.50
N THR A 71 20.88 3.23 10.30
CA THR A 71 21.41 3.69 9.01
C THR A 71 22.71 2.97 8.66
N PRO A 72 22.70 1.91 7.83
CA PRO A 72 21.53 1.30 7.19
C PRO A 72 20.73 0.40 8.14
N THR A 73 19.45 0.21 7.84
CA THR A 73 18.58 -0.69 8.61
C THR A 73 19.00 -2.14 8.38
N LYS A 74 19.21 -2.89 9.47
CA LYS A 74 19.61 -4.31 9.41
C LYS A 74 18.39 -5.20 9.23
N GLY A 75 18.30 -5.89 8.10
CA GLY A 75 17.14 -6.74 7.76
C GLY A 75 16.85 -7.85 8.77
N SER A 76 17.87 -8.49 9.33
CA SER A 76 17.71 -9.51 10.38
C SER A 76 17.12 -8.95 11.68
N GLU A 77 17.42 -7.67 11.97
CA GLU A 77 16.88 -6.98 13.15
C GLU A 77 15.43 -6.56 12.89
N LEU A 78 15.17 -5.95 11.72
CA LEU A 78 13.82 -5.60 11.28
C LEU A 78 12.88 -6.82 11.26
N LEU A 79 13.37 -8.00 10.87
CA LEU A 79 12.59 -9.23 10.88
C LEU A 79 12.10 -9.61 12.29
N LYS A 80 12.87 -9.32 13.35
CA LYS A 80 12.44 -9.56 14.73
C LYS A 80 11.25 -8.67 15.09
N TYR A 81 11.30 -7.38 14.72
CA TYR A 81 10.20 -6.45 14.93
C TYR A 81 8.97 -6.86 14.10
N LEU A 82 9.15 -7.22 12.83
CA LEU A 82 8.06 -7.69 11.96
C LEU A 82 7.31 -8.89 12.53
N ARG A 83 8.00 -9.85 13.14
CA ARG A 83 7.39 -11.01 13.80
C ARG A 83 6.66 -10.68 15.10
N ALA A 84 6.98 -9.54 15.72
CA ALA A 84 6.38 -9.08 16.95
C ALA A 84 5.23 -8.08 16.73
N VAL A 85 4.98 -7.66 15.48
CA VAL A 85 3.93 -6.70 15.15
C VAL A 85 2.57 -7.23 15.59
N SER A 86 1.83 -6.39 16.30
CA SER A 86 0.43 -6.61 16.64
C SER A 86 -0.31 -5.28 16.56
N PHE A 87 -1.31 -5.21 15.68
CA PHE A 87 -2.22 -4.06 15.57
C PHE A 87 -3.60 -4.53 15.11
N GLU A 88 -4.63 -3.75 15.42
CA GLU A 88 -5.98 -3.98 14.91
C GLU A 88 -6.07 -3.48 13.46
N GLY A 89 -5.85 -4.39 12.51
CA GLY A 89 -6.23 -4.21 11.11
C GLY A 89 -7.72 -4.50 10.88
N LYS A 90 -8.21 -4.31 9.64
CA LYS A 90 -9.52 -4.90 9.27
C LYS A 90 -9.46 -6.42 9.15
N VAL A 91 -8.25 -6.95 8.97
CA VAL A 91 -7.93 -8.37 9.06
C VAL A 91 -6.74 -8.52 10.01
N PRO A 92 -6.72 -9.49 10.94
CA PRO A 92 -5.55 -9.76 11.76
C PRO A 92 -4.37 -10.21 10.87
N VAL A 93 -3.26 -9.47 10.92
CA VAL A 93 -2.00 -9.83 10.25
C VAL A 93 -1.07 -10.44 11.28
N VAL A 94 -0.71 -11.72 11.08
CA VAL A 94 0.30 -12.41 11.88
C VAL A 94 1.42 -12.84 10.94
N ILE A 95 2.63 -12.32 11.17
CA ILE A 95 3.82 -12.67 10.40
C ILE A 95 4.62 -13.71 11.20
N ASN A 96 4.56 -14.97 10.78
CA ASN A 96 5.31 -16.09 11.38
C ASN A 96 6.72 -16.20 10.75
#